data_AF-A0A1Y2B5E8-F1
#
_entry.id   AF-A0A1Y2B5E8-F1
#
_cell.length_a   1.000
_cell.length_b   1.000
_cell.length_c   1.000
_cell.angle_alpha   90.00
_cell.angle_beta   90.00
_cell.angle_gamma   90.00
#
_symmetry.space_group_name_H-M   'P 1'
#
loop_
_entity.id
_entity.type
_entity.pdbx_description
1 polymer ?
#
loop_
_entity_poly.entity_id
_entity_poly.type
_entity_poly.pdbx_seq_one_letter_code
_entity_poly.pdbx_strand_id
1 'polypeptide(L)'
;MSCVYYNSTLGETTFAVACNYNNGSVNLVTGQVEYSDYGYTLTGWATYTLLVFFAIATFCHVLLGVYWRTWWTIPTLGLGTLGETVGWASRVWSIKSTKWDFNYGGMWDSNHNAFIAQICCTVISPTLFSAANYILLGKLITATGNRYCTLTPKSLSIAFMLSDFLCLIVQAAGGGWAGTADTSVDSNKGAKVMTAGVILQLIVTVVYVVVLAEFLYRRHTDLPVRRQIDLFSKTCCRTRRDKTSLNNGSETNSDTELADKNQPSYETATSIQSLSNVTTTKGRVNLMIGMILFSTLLIVIRSVYRSIELSNGWSGPVATNQPLFLGMDALLMVILVWAYVVIHPGITLGRKLFNLRN
;
A
#
# COMPACT_ATOMS: atom_id res chain seq x y z
N MET A 1 47.09 5.70 0.42
CA MET A 1 46.73 5.47 -1.00
C MET A 1 46.71 6.83 -1.66
N SER A 2 47.46 7.01 -2.75
CA SER A 2 47.58 8.29 -3.47
C SER A 2 46.61 8.26 -4.65
N CYS A 3 45.71 9.23 -4.77
CA CYS A 3 44.79 9.32 -5.90
C CYS A 3 45.51 10.07 -7.04
N VAL A 4 45.25 9.70 -8.29
CA VAL A 4 45.92 10.32 -9.45
C VAL A 4 44.85 10.86 -10.40
N TYR A 5 44.89 12.16 -10.67
CA TYR A 5 44.02 12.81 -11.65
C TYR A 5 44.64 12.67 -13.05
N TYR A 6 43.88 12.17 -14.03
CA TYR A 6 44.33 12.01 -15.41
C TYR A 6 43.57 12.96 -16.34
N ASN A 7 44.26 13.94 -16.90
CA ASN A 7 43.68 14.88 -17.86
C ASN A 7 43.84 14.38 -19.30
N SER A 8 42.75 13.93 -19.94
CA SER A 8 42.78 13.35 -21.29
C SER A 8 42.92 14.37 -22.42
N THR A 9 42.68 15.66 -22.17
CA THR A 9 42.78 16.72 -23.22
C THR A 9 44.15 17.38 -23.31
N LEU A 10 45.01 17.24 -22.29
CA LEU A 10 46.35 17.86 -22.26
C LEU A 10 47.51 16.87 -22.50
N GLY A 11 47.23 15.57 -22.63
CA GLY A 11 48.27 14.55 -22.74
C GLY A 11 49.01 14.34 -21.40
N GLU A 12 48.66 13.27 -20.69
CA GLU A 12 49.48 12.66 -19.62
C GLU A 12 49.98 13.55 -18.46
N THR A 13 49.26 14.60 -18.06
CA THR A 13 49.55 15.23 -16.75
C THR A 13 48.81 14.49 -15.63
N THR A 14 49.55 13.63 -14.93
CA THR A 14 49.10 12.90 -13.75
C THR A 14 49.49 13.67 -12.49
N PHE A 15 48.54 14.38 -11.88
CA PHE A 15 48.78 15.04 -10.59
C PHE A 15 48.36 14.10 -9.47
N ALA A 16 49.27 13.83 -8.52
CA ALA A 16 48.96 13.10 -7.31
C ALA A 16 48.09 13.99 -6.40
N VAL A 17 46.81 13.66 -6.30
CA VAL A 17 45.86 14.32 -5.39
C VAL A 17 45.73 13.44 -4.15
N ALA A 18 45.77 14.04 -2.96
CA ALA A 18 45.50 13.31 -1.73
C ALA A 18 44.06 12.79 -1.77
N CYS A 19 43.88 11.46 -1.64
CA CYS A 19 42.54 10.89 -1.54
C CYS A 19 41.85 11.48 -0.31
N ASN A 20 40.70 12.10 -0.51
CA ASN A 20 39.96 12.75 0.56
C ASN A 20 38.84 11.81 1.04
N TYR A 21 38.86 11.50 2.33
CA TYR A 21 37.89 10.62 2.98
C TYR A 21 36.91 11.38 3.89
N ASN A 22 37.01 12.71 3.94
CA ASN A 22 36.17 13.54 4.80
C ASN A 22 34.81 13.79 4.15
N ASN A 23 33.74 13.31 4.79
CA ASN A 23 32.37 13.49 4.29
C ASN A 23 32.02 14.97 4.09
N GLY A 24 31.45 15.32 2.93
CA GLY A 24 31.19 16.72 2.54
C GLY A 24 32.32 17.40 1.76
N SER A 25 33.30 16.64 1.28
CA SER A 25 34.33 17.14 0.37
C SER A 25 33.76 17.46 -1.01
N VAL A 26 34.27 18.54 -1.63
CA VAL A 26 33.80 19.03 -2.93
C VAL A 26 34.28 18.14 -4.10
N ASN A 27 33.46 18.08 -5.13
CA ASN A 27 33.78 17.53 -6.44
C ASN A 27 34.98 18.30 -7.02
N LEU A 28 35.94 17.58 -7.59
CA LEU A 28 37.20 18.15 -8.08
C LEU A 28 37.02 18.96 -9.37
N VAL A 29 35.95 18.70 -10.11
CA VAL A 29 35.60 19.34 -11.38
C VAL A 29 34.68 20.54 -11.15
N THR A 30 33.62 20.38 -10.34
CA THR A 30 32.61 21.44 -10.14
C THR A 30 32.90 22.33 -8.94
N GLY A 31 33.77 21.90 -8.01
CA GLY A 31 34.03 22.62 -6.77
C GLY A 31 32.85 22.64 -5.79
N GLN A 32 31.78 21.88 -6.07
CA GLN A 32 30.59 21.76 -5.24
C GLN A 32 30.46 20.36 -4.65
N VAL A 33 29.75 20.21 -3.53
CA VAL A 33 29.52 18.89 -2.93
C VAL A 33 28.35 18.22 -3.64
N GLU A 34 28.63 17.13 -4.35
CA GLU A 34 27.63 16.38 -5.14
C GLU A 34 27.46 14.95 -4.61
N TYR A 35 26.20 14.51 -4.53
CA TYR A 35 25.79 13.16 -4.14
C TYR A 35 25.06 12.52 -5.32
N SER A 36 25.35 11.27 -5.65
CA SER A 36 24.81 10.62 -6.85
C SER A 36 23.29 10.41 -6.78
N ASP A 37 22.83 9.39 -6.05
CA ASP A 37 21.44 8.90 -6.12
C ASP A 37 20.44 9.79 -5.38
N TYR A 38 20.86 10.32 -4.22
CA TYR A 38 19.98 11.09 -3.34
C TYR A 38 20.05 12.60 -3.62
N GLY A 39 21.17 13.10 -4.16
CA GLY A 39 21.40 14.54 -4.33
C GLY A 39 21.62 15.33 -3.04
N TYR A 40 21.72 14.67 -1.88
CA TYR A 40 21.99 15.28 -0.57
C TYR A 40 22.66 14.30 0.39
N THR A 41 23.22 14.81 1.50
CA THR A 41 23.74 13.98 2.61
C THR A 41 22.62 13.30 3.36
N LEU A 42 22.64 11.98 3.50
CA LEU A 42 21.65 11.28 4.30
C LEU A 42 21.83 11.56 5.80
N THR A 43 20.81 12.16 6.41
CA THR A 43 20.72 12.29 7.88
C THR A 43 20.63 10.92 8.56
N GLY A 44 21.72 10.51 9.21
CA GLY A 44 21.82 9.21 9.87
C GLY A 44 20.79 9.03 11.00
N TRP A 45 20.73 9.96 11.95
CA TRP A 45 19.87 9.83 13.14
C TRP A 45 18.38 9.67 12.79
N ALA A 46 17.88 10.43 11.81
CA ALA A 46 16.49 10.36 11.37
C ALA A 46 16.18 8.98 10.76
N THR A 47 17.10 8.47 9.93
CA THR A 47 16.96 7.17 9.27
C THR A 47 16.95 6.02 10.29
N TYR A 48 17.87 6.03 11.27
CA TYR A 48 17.91 5.02 12.33
C TYR A 48 16.64 5.05 13.19
N THR A 49 16.16 6.24 13.53
CA THR A 49 14.94 6.42 14.32
C THR A 49 13.74 5.83 13.57
N LEU A 50 13.56 6.18 12.31
CA LEU A 50 12.45 5.68 11.50
C LEU A 50 12.49 4.15 11.33
N LEU A 51 13.68 3.58 11.10
CA LEU A 51 13.84 2.13 11.04
C LEU A 51 13.36 1.44 12.31
N VAL A 52 13.76 1.95 13.50
CA VAL A 52 13.33 1.38 14.78
C VAL A 52 11.82 1.52 14.97
N PHE A 53 11.24 2.68 14.63
CA PHE A 53 9.80 2.91 14.73
C PHE A 53 8.99 1.94 13.85
N PHE A 54 9.39 1.73 12.59
CA PHE A 54 8.71 0.80 11.69
C PHE A 54 8.93 -0.66 12.10
N ALA A 55 10.14 -1.04 12.53
CA ALA A 55 10.41 -2.40 12.99
C ALA A 55 9.56 -2.79 14.21
N ILE A 56 9.44 -1.89 15.20
CA ILE A 56 8.55 -2.08 16.35
C ILE A 56 7.10 -2.17 15.87
N ALA A 57 6.67 -1.29 14.98
CA ALA A 57 5.31 -1.30 14.46
C ALA A 57 4.98 -2.60 13.70
N THR A 58 5.91 -3.15 12.92
CA THR A 58 5.75 -4.47 12.26
C THR A 58 5.49 -5.56 13.29
N PHE A 59 6.27 -5.60 14.35
CA PHE A 59 6.06 -6.57 15.43
C PHE A 59 4.70 -6.38 16.09
N CYS A 60 4.32 -5.13 16.41
CA CYS A 60 3.01 -4.82 16.98
C CYS A 60 1.84 -5.24 16.08
N HIS A 61 1.90 -4.98 14.77
CA HIS A 61 0.83 -5.38 13.83
C HIS A 61 0.69 -6.89 13.68
N VAL A 62 1.81 -7.61 13.66
CA VAL A 62 1.80 -9.07 13.63
C VAL A 62 1.21 -9.62 14.93
N LEU A 63 1.68 -9.14 16.09
CA LEU A 63 1.17 -9.56 17.39
C LEU A 63 -0.33 -9.24 17.54
N LEU A 64 -0.77 -8.04 17.20
CA LEU A 64 -2.17 -7.65 17.26
C LEU A 64 -3.02 -8.47 16.28
N GLY A 65 -2.52 -8.76 15.08
CA GLY A 65 -3.19 -9.60 14.10
C GLY A 65 -3.42 -11.03 14.61
N VAL A 66 -2.41 -11.61 15.27
CA VAL A 66 -2.49 -12.93 15.91
C VAL A 66 -3.41 -12.88 17.13
N TYR A 67 -3.20 -11.91 18.03
CA TYR A 67 -3.95 -11.74 19.28
C TYR A 67 -5.46 -11.56 19.04
N TRP A 68 -5.85 -10.71 18.08
CA TRP A 68 -7.26 -10.49 17.73
C TRP A 68 -7.79 -11.51 16.70
N ARG A 69 -6.96 -12.47 16.28
CA ARG A 69 -7.25 -13.48 15.25
C ARG A 69 -7.80 -12.87 13.95
N THR A 70 -7.38 -11.66 13.62
CA THR A 70 -7.77 -10.94 12.41
C THR A 70 -6.78 -11.23 11.30
N TRP A 71 -6.73 -12.49 10.82
CA TRP A 71 -5.74 -12.95 9.83
C TRP A 71 -5.60 -12.09 8.57
N TRP A 72 -6.62 -11.32 8.19
CA TRP A 72 -6.56 -10.38 7.07
C TRP A 72 -5.69 -9.15 7.33
N THR A 73 -5.41 -8.78 8.60
CA THR A 73 -4.55 -7.64 8.95
C THR A 73 -3.07 -7.95 8.78
N ILE A 74 -2.67 -9.22 8.82
CA ILE A 74 -1.27 -9.64 8.65
C ILE A 74 -0.76 -9.38 7.22
N PRO A 75 -1.39 -9.88 6.14
CA PRO A 75 -0.93 -9.63 4.78
C PRO A 75 -1.15 -8.18 4.32
N THR A 76 -1.95 -7.38 5.02
CA THR A 76 -2.18 -5.96 4.70
C THR A 76 -1.29 -5.06 5.57
N LEU A 77 -1.63 -4.89 6.85
CA LEU A 77 -0.89 -4.00 7.77
C LEU A 77 0.49 -4.56 8.14
N GLY A 78 0.59 -5.87 8.39
CA GLY A 78 1.87 -6.52 8.74
C GLY A 78 2.88 -6.46 7.61
N LEU A 79 2.48 -6.87 6.39
CA LEU A 79 3.34 -6.81 5.21
C LEU A 79 3.62 -5.36 4.79
N GLY A 80 2.65 -4.45 4.92
CA GLY A 80 2.83 -3.02 4.65
C GLY A 80 3.87 -2.38 5.56
N THR A 81 3.82 -2.65 6.87
CA THR A 81 4.85 -2.17 7.80
C THR A 81 6.20 -2.82 7.61
N LEU A 82 6.23 -4.11 7.25
CA LEU A 82 7.48 -4.80 6.90
C LEU A 82 8.14 -4.14 5.69
N GLY A 83 7.36 -3.79 4.67
CA GLY A 83 7.84 -3.06 3.51
C GLY A 83 8.49 -1.72 3.89
N GLU A 84 7.85 -0.92 4.76
CA GLU A 84 8.47 0.31 5.27
C GLU A 84 9.78 0.00 6.00
N THR A 85 9.79 -0.99 6.91
CA THR A 85 10.99 -1.41 7.63
C THR A 85 12.15 -1.76 6.70
N VAL A 86 11.88 -2.56 5.64
CA VAL A 86 12.88 -2.92 4.63
C VAL A 86 13.33 -1.70 3.84
N GLY A 87 12.43 -0.77 3.53
CA GLY A 87 12.76 0.49 2.87
C GLY A 87 13.75 1.32 3.69
N TRP A 88 13.49 1.51 4.97
CA TRP A 88 14.38 2.24 5.88
C TRP A 88 15.68 1.48 6.18
N ALA A 89 15.65 0.15 6.21
CA ALA A 89 16.86 -0.67 6.31
C ALA A 89 17.75 -0.52 5.06
N SER A 90 17.14 -0.47 3.88
CA SER A 90 17.85 -0.21 2.61
C SER A 90 18.48 1.18 2.61
N ARG A 91 17.80 2.19 3.17
CA ARG A 91 18.39 3.53 3.37
C ARG A 91 19.60 3.53 4.31
N VAL A 92 19.57 2.73 5.38
CA VAL A 92 20.75 2.53 6.25
C VAL A 92 21.90 1.86 5.49
N TRP A 93 21.58 0.90 4.61
CA TRP A 93 22.59 0.29 3.74
C TRP A 93 23.20 1.32 2.78
N SER A 94 22.40 2.23 2.21
CA SER A 94 22.91 3.35 1.42
C SER A 94 23.89 4.21 2.22
N ILE A 95 23.56 4.60 3.46
CA ILE A 95 24.46 5.38 4.35
C ILE A 95 25.79 4.65 4.58
N LYS A 96 25.75 3.35 4.86
CA LYS A 96 26.96 2.55 5.15
C LYS A 96 27.81 2.28 3.91
N SER A 97 27.20 2.30 2.73
CA SER A 97 27.88 2.08 1.46
C SER A 97 28.38 3.37 0.82
N THR A 98 27.98 4.54 1.33
CA THR A 98 28.41 5.85 0.83
C THR A 98 29.93 5.99 0.89
N LYS A 99 30.55 6.20 -0.27
CA LYS A 99 31.99 6.42 -0.40
C LYS A 99 32.25 7.57 -1.37
N TRP A 100 33.36 8.27 -1.14
CA TRP A 100 33.85 9.26 -2.09
C TRP A 100 34.61 8.55 -3.21
N ASP A 101 34.18 8.72 -4.46
CA ASP A 101 34.82 8.09 -5.62
C ASP A 101 35.41 9.14 -6.57
N PHE A 102 36.74 9.05 -6.76
CA PHE A 102 37.47 9.95 -7.65
C PHE A 102 37.18 9.68 -9.13
N ASN A 103 36.85 8.44 -9.51
CA ASN A 103 36.62 8.06 -10.91
C ASN A 103 35.39 8.78 -11.49
N TYR A 104 34.47 9.20 -10.63
CA TYR A 104 33.27 9.95 -10.98
C TYR A 104 33.42 11.46 -10.69
N GLY A 105 34.64 11.99 -10.68
CA GLY A 105 34.89 13.43 -10.43
C GLY A 105 34.92 13.83 -8.96
N GLY A 106 34.94 12.88 -8.03
CA GLY A 106 34.92 13.16 -6.59
C GLY A 106 33.52 13.34 -6.02
N MET A 107 32.55 12.56 -6.53
CA MET A 107 31.18 12.51 -6.03
C MET A 107 31.06 11.52 -4.84
N TRP A 108 30.07 11.74 -3.98
CA TRP A 108 29.68 10.79 -2.94
C TRP A 108 28.68 9.79 -3.51
N ASP A 109 29.14 8.57 -3.72
CA ASP A 109 28.36 7.52 -4.35
C ASP A 109 27.83 6.51 -3.34
N SER A 110 26.55 6.15 -3.45
CA SER A 110 25.88 5.11 -2.67
C SER A 110 25.60 3.88 -3.51
N ASN A 111 25.32 2.74 -2.86
CA ASN A 111 24.92 1.57 -3.62
C ASN A 111 23.54 1.80 -4.29
N HIS A 112 23.52 1.91 -5.61
CA HIS A 112 22.29 2.13 -6.41
C HIS A 112 21.19 1.11 -6.10
N ASN A 113 21.52 -0.16 -5.87
CA ASN A 113 20.53 -1.18 -5.53
C ASN A 113 19.88 -0.95 -4.16
N ALA A 114 20.61 -0.38 -3.20
CA ALA A 114 20.06 0.00 -1.90
C ALA A 114 19.10 1.19 -2.05
N PHE A 115 19.41 2.14 -2.93
CA PHE A 115 18.52 3.25 -3.27
C PHE A 115 17.22 2.77 -3.94
N ILE A 116 17.32 1.95 -4.99
CA ILE A 116 16.15 1.37 -5.68
C ILE A 116 15.32 0.52 -4.72
N ALA A 117 15.94 -0.33 -3.90
CA ALA A 117 15.23 -1.15 -2.91
C ALA A 117 14.45 -0.28 -1.91
N GLN A 118 15.04 0.82 -1.43
CA GLN A 118 14.33 1.77 -0.57
C GLN A 118 13.07 2.32 -1.26
N ILE A 119 13.20 2.79 -2.50
CA ILE A 119 12.08 3.42 -3.21
C ILE A 119 11.01 2.39 -3.53
N CYS A 120 11.36 1.22 -4.05
CA CYS A 120 10.39 0.15 -4.31
C CYS A 120 9.62 -0.24 -3.05
N CYS A 121 10.31 -0.51 -1.93
CA CYS A 121 9.65 -0.91 -0.69
C CYS A 121 8.75 0.19 -0.10
N THR A 122 9.20 1.45 -0.11
CA THR A 122 8.39 2.58 0.36
C THR A 122 7.23 2.90 -0.58
N VAL A 123 7.33 2.59 -1.87
CA VAL A 123 6.23 2.79 -2.82
C VAL A 123 5.17 1.67 -2.70
N ILE A 124 5.57 0.42 -2.45
CA ILE A 124 4.65 -0.72 -2.31
C ILE A 124 3.86 -0.64 -1.01
N SER A 125 4.51 -0.27 0.10
CA SER A 125 3.91 -0.34 1.45
C SER A 125 2.56 0.36 1.63
N PRO A 126 2.36 1.62 1.15
CA PRO A 126 1.09 2.35 1.25
C PRO A 126 -0.09 1.62 0.61
N THR A 127 0.14 0.91 -0.49
CA THR A 127 -0.92 0.18 -1.21
C THR A 127 -1.51 -0.95 -0.35
N LEU A 128 -0.70 -1.56 0.51
CA LEU A 128 -1.15 -2.59 1.45
C LEU A 128 -1.99 -1.98 2.59
N PHE A 129 -1.71 -0.73 2.99
CA PHE A 129 -2.59 0.02 3.90
C PHE A 129 -3.90 0.43 3.21
N SER A 130 -3.88 0.82 1.93
CA SER A 130 -5.10 1.05 1.15
C SER A 130 -5.95 -0.22 1.04
N ALA A 131 -5.33 -1.38 0.83
CA ALA A 131 -6.04 -2.66 0.84
C ALA A 131 -6.73 -2.93 2.19
N ALA A 132 -6.08 -2.60 3.32
CA ALA A 132 -6.71 -2.68 4.63
C ALA A 132 -7.94 -1.76 4.74
N ASN A 133 -7.86 -0.54 4.20
CA ASN A 133 -8.99 0.39 4.12
C ASN A 133 -10.15 -0.15 3.30
N TYR A 134 -9.88 -0.75 2.13
CA TYR A 134 -10.93 -1.32 1.28
C TYR A 134 -11.68 -2.45 1.98
N ILE A 135 -10.96 -3.32 2.72
CA ILE A 135 -11.56 -4.38 3.53
C ILE A 135 -12.36 -3.78 4.68
N LEU A 136 -11.83 -2.76 5.35
CA LEU A 136 -12.49 -2.10 6.47
C LEU A 136 -13.78 -1.40 6.03
N LEU A 137 -13.78 -0.75 4.87
CA LEU A 137 -14.98 -0.15 4.27
C LEU A 137 -16.02 -1.23 3.93
N GLY A 138 -15.61 -2.36 3.34
CA GLY A 138 -16.53 -3.48 3.07
C GLY A 138 -17.19 -4.02 4.36
N LYS A 139 -16.42 -4.12 5.45
CA LYS A 139 -16.95 -4.50 6.78
C LYS A 139 -17.87 -3.41 7.35
N LEU A 140 -17.53 -2.14 7.18
CA LEU A 140 -18.36 -1.01 7.61
C LEU A 140 -19.73 -1.03 6.91
N ILE A 141 -19.76 -1.20 5.58
CA ILE A 141 -21.00 -1.28 4.80
C ILE A 141 -21.86 -2.46 5.29
N THR A 142 -21.23 -3.60 5.57
CA THR A 142 -21.94 -4.78 6.10
C THR A 142 -22.54 -4.50 7.48
N ALA A 143 -21.80 -3.80 8.35
CA ALA A 143 -22.26 -3.46 9.71
C ALA A 143 -23.37 -2.39 9.74
N THR A 144 -23.41 -1.50 8.75
CA THR A 144 -24.40 -0.41 8.66
C THR A 144 -25.65 -0.78 7.87
N GLY A 145 -25.65 -1.96 7.25
CA GLY A 145 -26.66 -2.37 6.29
C GLY A 145 -26.26 -2.01 4.87
N ASN A 146 -26.50 -2.95 3.95
CA ASN A 146 -26.04 -2.85 2.56
C ASN A 146 -26.78 -1.78 1.72
N ARG A 147 -27.71 -1.02 2.32
CA ARG A 147 -28.66 -0.16 1.61
C ARG A 147 -28.04 1.11 1.02
N TYR A 148 -26.88 1.54 1.52
CA TYR A 148 -26.28 2.83 1.19
C TYR A 148 -25.16 2.76 0.15
N CYS A 149 -24.77 1.57 -0.34
CA CYS A 149 -23.71 1.39 -1.32
C CYS A 149 -24.22 0.70 -2.59
N THR A 150 -23.81 1.20 -3.76
CA THR A 150 -24.17 0.66 -5.08
C THR A 150 -23.48 -0.67 -5.37
N LEU A 151 -22.24 -0.83 -4.92
CA LEU A 151 -21.45 -2.05 -5.09
C LEU A 151 -21.63 -2.97 -3.88
N THR A 152 -21.64 -4.29 -4.11
CA THR A 152 -21.59 -5.22 -2.99
C THR A 152 -20.26 -5.02 -2.22
N PRO A 153 -20.25 -5.19 -0.89
CA PRO A 153 -19.06 -4.96 -0.08
C PRO A 153 -17.86 -5.78 -0.52
N LYS A 154 -18.12 -7.02 -0.97
CA LYS A 154 -17.09 -7.91 -1.51
C LYS A 154 -16.57 -7.44 -2.87
N SER A 155 -17.47 -7.06 -3.79
CA SER A 155 -17.07 -6.56 -5.11
C SER A 155 -16.28 -5.26 -5.00
N LEU A 156 -16.68 -4.36 -4.10
CA LEU A 156 -15.96 -3.12 -3.83
C LEU A 156 -14.52 -3.39 -3.38
N SER A 157 -14.34 -4.18 -2.31
CA SER A 157 -12.99 -4.45 -1.79
C SER A 157 -12.11 -5.17 -2.82
N ILE A 158 -12.66 -6.15 -3.55
CA ILE A 158 -11.89 -6.92 -4.56
C ILE A 158 -11.51 -6.05 -5.75
N ALA A 159 -12.42 -5.21 -6.26
CA ALA A 159 -12.14 -4.37 -7.43
C ALA A 159 -10.98 -3.39 -7.18
N PHE A 160 -11.01 -2.68 -6.03
CA PHE A 160 -9.95 -1.73 -5.70
C PHE A 160 -8.62 -2.42 -5.38
N MET A 161 -8.63 -3.54 -4.65
CA MET A 161 -7.40 -4.32 -4.42
C MET A 161 -6.79 -4.87 -5.71
N LEU A 162 -7.62 -5.32 -6.66
CA LEU A 162 -7.15 -5.82 -7.96
C LEU A 162 -6.56 -4.69 -8.80
N SER A 163 -7.21 -3.54 -8.82
CA SER A 163 -6.71 -2.35 -9.52
C SER A 163 -5.34 -1.93 -8.96
N ASP A 164 -5.19 -1.89 -7.65
CA ASP A 164 -3.92 -1.55 -6.99
C ASP A 164 -2.84 -2.58 -7.29
N PHE A 165 -3.19 -3.87 -7.28
CA PHE A 165 -2.26 -4.95 -7.65
C PHE A 165 -1.74 -4.81 -9.08
N LEU A 166 -2.60 -4.43 -10.03
CA LEU A 166 -2.17 -4.16 -11.41
C LEU A 166 -1.20 -2.96 -11.47
N CYS A 167 -1.44 -1.92 -10.67
CA CYS A 167 -0.53 -0.77 -10.57
C CYS A 167 0.83 -1.19 -10.00
N LEU A 168 0.85 -2.06 -8.98
CA LEU A 168 2.08 -2.60 -8.40
C LEU A 168 2.92 -3.40 -9.39
N ILE A 169 2.29 -4.12 -10.34
CA ILE A 169 3.03 -4.83 -11.40
C ILE A 169 3.79 -3.84 -12.27
N VAL A 170 3.15 -2.74 -12.68
CA VAL A 170 3.80 -1.68 -13.46
C VAL A 170 4.97 -1.07 -12.69
N GLN A 171 4.78 -0.83 -11.39
CA GLN A 171 5.83 -0.27 -10.53
C GLN A 171 7.01 -1.24 -10.34
N ALA A 172 6.72 -2.53 -10.12
CA ALA A 172 7.74 -3.56 -9.99
C ALA A 172 8.55 -3.73 -11.29
N ALA A 173 7.88 -3.68 -12.45
CA ALA A 173 8.56 -3.71 -13.75
C ALA A 173 9.46 -2.47 -13.95
N GLY A 174 8.96 -1.27 -13.61
CA GLY A 174 9.74 -0.04 -13.70
C GLY A 174 10.94 0.00 -12.76
N GLY A 175 10.76 -0.39 -11.49
CA GLY A 175 11.83 -0.47 -10.50
C GLY A 175 12.88 -1.54 -10.82
N GLY A 176 12.45 -2.70 -11.34
CA GLY A 176 13.34 -3.75 -11.81
C GLY A 176 14.21 -3.28 -12.98
N TRP A 177 13.62 -2.63 -13.99
CA TRP A 177 14.37 -2.04 -15.10
C TRP A 177 15.36 -0.97 -14.60
N ALA A 178 14.93 -0.10 -13.69
CA ALA A 178 15.82 0.92 -13.14
C ALA A 178 17.01 0.35 -12.34
N GLY A 179 16.84 -0.80 -11.68
CA GLY A 179 17.89 -1.47 -10.90
C GLY A 179 18.90 -2.24 -11.75
N THR A 180 18.52 -2.75 -12.92
CA THR A 180 19.41 -3.50 -13.83
C THR A 180 19.98 -2.66 -14.97
N ALA A 181 19.78 -1.34 -14.95
CA ALA A 181 20.21 -0.46 -16.01
C ALA A 181 21.72 -0.14 -15.91
N ASP A 182 22.46 -0.35 -17.01
CA ASP A 182 23.88 -0.01 -17.09
C ASP A 182 24.15 1.48 -17.32
N THR A 183 23.13 2.22 -17.79
CA THR A 183 23.22 3.66 -18.07
C THR A 183 22.22 4.47 -17.23
N SER A 184 22.59 5.69 -16.88
CA SER A 184 21.70 6.63 -16.18
C SER A 184 20.45 6.98 -17.00
N VAL A 185 20.54 6.94 -18.33
CA VAL A 185 19.41 7.18 -19.23
C VAL A 185 18.38 6.05 -19.12
N ASP A 186 18.81 4.79 -19.11
CA ASP A 186 17.91 3.65 -18.99
C ASP A 186 17.35 3.51 -17.57
N SER A 187 18.14 3.83 -16.55
CA SER A 187 17.67 3.94 -15.17
C SER A 187 16.53 4.96 -15.05
N ASN A 188 16.68 6.13 -15.67
CA ASN A 188 15.63 7.16 -15.70
C ASN A 188 14.38 6.74 -16.50
N LYS A 189 14.52 5.92 -17.54
CA LYS A 189 13.36 5.34 -18.24
C LYS A 189 12.58 4.40 -17.31
N GLY A 190 13.28 3.52 -16.58
CA GLY A 190 12.66 2.66 -15.57
C GLY A 190 11.94 3.45 -14.48
N ALA A 191 12.55 4.54 -14.00
CA ALA A 191 11.93 5.48 -13.07
C ALA A 191 10.60 6.03 -13.59
N LYS A 192 10.54 6.49 -14.85
CA LYS A 192 9.32 7.01 -15.47
C LYS A 192 8.21 5.96 -15.58
N VAL A 193 8.56 4.71 -15.90
CA VAL A 193 7.60 3.59 -15.91
C VAL A 193 7.06 3.35 -14.50
N MET A 194 7.92 3.37 -13.48
CA MET A 194 7.50 3.27 -12.08
C MET A 194 6.55 4.42 -11.69
N THR A 195 6.87 5.66 -12.07
CA THR A 195 6.02 6.84 -11.84
C THR A 195 4.64 6.69 -12.47
N ALA A 196 4.55 6.15 -13.69
CA ALA A 196 3.26 5.91 -14.34
C ALA A 196 2.37 4.98 -13.50
N GLY A 197 2.94 3.94 -12.89
CA GLY A 197 2.23 3.07 -11.97
C GLY A 197 1.78 3.77 -10.68
N VAL A 198 2.58 4.70 -10.14
CA VAL A 198 2.21 5.51 -8.97
C VAL A 198 1.07 6.49 -9.30
N ILE A 199 1.08 7.10 -10.48
CA ILE A 199 0.00 8.00 -10.93
C ILE A 199 -1.29 7.23 -11.16
N LEU A 200 -1.23 6.05 -11.79
CA LEU A 200 -2.39 5.19 -11.99
C LEU A 200 -3.01 4.79 -10.64
N GLN A 201 -2.17 4.40 -9.68
CA GLN A 201 -2.56 4.10 -8.30
C GLN A 201 -3.26 5.29 -7.62
N LEU A 202 -2.76 6.51 -7.83
CA LEU A 202 -3.39 7.73 -7.30
C LEU A 202 -4.79 7.95 -7.90
N ILE A 203 -4.96 7.75 -9.20
CA ILE A 203 -6.28 7.86 -9.87
C ILE A 203 -7.28 6.88 -9.23
N VAL A 204 -6.86 5.62 -9.02
CA VAL A 204 -7.69 4.59 -8.37
C VAL A 204 -8.07 5.01 -6.95
N THR A 205 -7.11 5.57 -6.20
CA THR A 205 -7.33 6.06 -4.83
C THR A 205 -8.33 7.24 -4.82
N VAL A 206 -8.26 8.15 -5.80
CA VAL A 206 -9.23 9.24 -5.95
C VAL A 206 -10.64 8.70 -6.22
N VAL A 207 -10.78 7.71 -7.12
CA VAL A 207 -12.06 7.04 -7.37
C VAL A 207 -12.59 6.39 -6.09
N TYR A 208 -11.73 5.75 -5.30
CA TYR A 208 -12.11 5.21 -3.99
C TYR A 208 -12.62 6.29 -3.03
N VAL A 209 -11.95 7.45 -2.95
CA VAL A 209 -12.39 8.59 -2.12
C VAL A 209 -13.78 9.07 -2.53
N VAL A 210 -14.07 9.16 -3.84
CA VAL A 210 -15.40 9.53 -4.35
C VAL A 210 -16.45 8.51 -3.91
N VAL A 211 -16.19 7.21 -4.04
CA VAL A 211 -17.11 6.15 -3.60
C VAL A 211 -17.32 6.17 -2.08
N LEU A 212 -16.26 6.41 -1.31
CA LEU A 212 -16.34 6.57 0.15
C LEU A 212 -17.20 7.78 0.52
N ALA A 213 -16.98 8.93 -0.12
CA ALA A 213 -17.75 10.14 0.11
C ALA A 213 -19.23 9.95 -0.25
N GLU A 214 -19.53 9.29 -1.37
CA GLU A 214 -20.90 8.94 -1.77
C GLU A 214 -21.58 8.06 -0.71
N PHE A 215 -20.89 7.01 -0.24
CA PHE A 215 -21.41 6.14 0.82
C PHE A 215 -21.70 6.91 2.11
N LEU A 216 -20.77 7.77 2.56
CA LEU A 216 -20.95 8.55 3.78
C LEU A 216 -22.08 9.58 3.64
N TYR A 217 -22.18 10.24 2.48
CA TYR A 217 -23.25 11.19 2.18
C TYR A 217 -24.61 10.49 2.20
N ARG A 218 -24.77 9.38 1.47
CA ARG A 218 -26.01 8.59 1.42
C ARG A 218 -26.41 8.07 2.79
N ARG A 219 -25.44 7.66 3.59
CA ARG A 219 -25.67 7.23 4.96
C ARG A 219 -26.14 8.37 5.86
N HIS A 220 -25.51 9.54 5.77
CA HIS A 220 -25.88 10.70 6.61
C HIS A 220 -27.27 11.24 6.25
N THR A 221 -27.67 11.11 4.98
CA THR A 221 -28.93 11.62 4.44
C THR A 221 -30.03 10.55 4.37
N ASP A 222 -29.74 9.31 4.78
CA ASP A 222 -30.62 8.16 4.72
C ASP A 222 -31.23 7.86 3.33
N LEU A 223 -30.46 8.10 2.26
CA LEU A 223 -30.88 7.77 0.88
C LEU A 223 -30.46 6.34 0.49
N PRO A 224 -31.42 5.37 0.38
CA PRO A 224 -31.10 4.03 -0.07
C PRO A 224 -30.79 3.98 -1.57
N VAL A 225 -29.91 3.05 -1.97
CA VAL A 225 -29.59 2.80 -3.37
C VAL A 225 -30.66 1.93 -4.03
N ARG A 226 -31.02 2.27 -5.27
CA ARG A 226 -32.08 1.60 -6.04
C ARG A 226 -31.73 0.15 -6.44
N ARG A 227 -30.45 -0.16 -6.68
CA ARG A 227 -29.98 -1.49 -7.08
C ARG A 227 -28.53 -1.72 -6.66
N GLN A 228 -28.24 -2.90 -6.10
CA GLN A 228 -26.87 -3.34 -5.85
C GLN A 228 -26.30 -4.09 -7.05
N ILE A 229 -25.05 -3.78 -7.40
CA ILE A 229 -24.29 -4.42 -8.47
C ILE A 229 -23.25 -5.34 -7.83
N ASP A 230 -23.25 -6.61 -8.24
CA ASP A 230 -22.23 -7.58 -7.87
C ASP A 230 -21.39 -7.94 -9.10
N LEU A 231 -20.17 -7.40 -9.19
CA LEU A 231 -19.29 -7.59 -10.35
C LEU A 231 -18.83 -9.06 -10.49
N PHE A 232 -18.71 -9.78 -9.38
CA PHE A 232 -18.09 -11.12 -9.34
C PHE A 232 -19.10 -12.27 -9.14
N SER A 233 -20.41 -12.03 -9.23
CA SER A 233 -21.42 -13.08 -8.98
C SER A 233 -21.39 -14.22 -10.00
N LYS A 234 -20.88 -13.97 -11.22
CA LYS A 234 -20.87 -14.96 -12.32
C LYS A 234 -19.84 -16.09 -12.16
N THR A 235 -18.84 -15.95 -11.29
CA THR A 235 -17.76 -16.96 -11.15
C THR A 235 -18.19 -18.17 -10.33
N CYS A 236 -19.20 -18.05 -9.45
CA CYS A 236 -19.57 -19.12 -8.53
C CYS A 236 -20.54 -20.16 -9.11
N CYS A 237 -21.25 -19.83 -10.20
CA CYS A 237 -22.22 -20.76 -10.82
C CYS A 237 -21.58 -21.83 -11.71
N ARG A 238 -20.25 -21.83 -11.87
CA ARG A 238 -19.56 -22.82 -12.73
C ARG A 238 -19.09 -24.07 -12.00
N THR A 239 -19.09 -24.10 -10.66
CA THR A 239 -18.59 -25.25 -9.88
C THR A 239 -19.68 -26.17 -9.32
N ARG A 240 -20.97 -25.82 -9.46
CA ARG A 240 -22.09 -26.65 -8.95
C ARG A 240 -22.85 -27.44 -10.01
N ARG A 241 -22.46 -27.36 -11.29
CA ARG A 241 -23.18 -28.04 -12.40
C ARG A 241 -22.64 -29.43 -12.76
N ASP A 242 -21.45 -29.83 -12.28
CA ASP A 242 -20.83 -31.11 -12.65
C ASP A 242 -21.10 -32.28 -11.67
N LYS A 243 -22.03 -32.14 -10.72
CA LYS A 243 -22.39 -33.24 -9.79
C LYS A 243 -23.82 -33.78 -9.92
N THR A 244 -24.57 -33.35 -10.93
CA THR A 244 -25.96 -33.80 -11.14
C THR A 244 -26.19 -34.55 -12.45
N SER A 245 -25.13 -34.94 -13.17
CA SER A 245 -25.22 -35.76 -14.38
C SER A 245 -24.67 -37.17 -14.13
N LEU A 246 -25.20 -37.87 -13.13
CA LEU A 246 -25.02 -39.31 -12.90
C LEU A 246 -26.00 -39.74 -11.80
N ASN A 247 -27.30 -39.72 -12.10
CA ASN A 247 -28.20 -40.75 -11.60
C ASN A 247 -29.57 -40.70 -12.31
N ASN A 248 -29.80 -41.81 -13.01
CA ASN A 248 -31.05 -42.50 -13.31
C ASN A 248 -32.06 -41.86 -14.27
N GLY A 249 -32.29 -42.61 -15.34
CA GLY A 249 -33.47 -42.48 -16.19
C GLY A 249 -34.65 -43.31 -15.71
N SER A 250 -35.63 -43.36 -16.61
CA SER A 250 -36.84 -44.21 -16.63
C SER A 250 -37.92 -43.84 -15.61
N GLU A 251 -38.94 -43.10 -16.03
CA GLU A 251 -40.30 -43.63 -16.33
C GLU A 251 -41.35 -42.51 -16.51
N THR A 252 -42.41 -42.93 -17.19
CA THR A 252 -43.54 -42.31 -17.89
C THR A 252 -44.66 -41.65 -17.05
N ASN A 253 -45.41 -40.78 -17.76
CA ASN A 253 -46.87 -40.53 -17.75
C ASN A 253 -47.52 -39.38 -16.93
N SER A 254 -48.11 -38.47 -17.72
CA SER A 254 -49.45 -37.83 -17.74
C SER A 254 -50.26 -37.47 -16.48
N ASP A 255 -51.02 -36.38 -16.69
CA ASP A 255 -52.33 -35.99 -16.12
C ASP A 255 -52.41 -34.94 -14.98
N THR A 256 -52.85 -33.75 -15.41
CA THR A 256 -54.05 -32.98 -15.00
C THR A 256 -54.36 -32.63 -13.52
N GLU A 257 -54.70 -31.34 -13.35
CA GLU A 257 -55.66 -30.71 -12.41
C GLU A 257 -55.30 -30.33 -10.95
N LEU A 258 -55.42 -29.01 -10.72
CA LEU A 258 -56.03 -28.27 -9.59
C LEU A 258 -56.08 -28.92 -8.19
N ALA A 259 -55.43 -28.29 -7.19
CA ALA A 259 -56.08 -27.75 -5.98
C ALA A 259 -55.06 -27.22 -4.93
N ASP A 260 -55.43 -26.05 -4.41
CA ASP A 260 -55.06 -25.37 -3.17
C ASP A 260 -54.64 -26.26 -1.97
N LYS A 261 -53.45 -26.01 -1.39
CA LYS A 261 -53.24 -25.63 0.03
C LYS A 261 -51.78 -25.77 0.48
N ASN A 262 -51.40 -24.84 1.37
CA ASN A 262 -50.32 -24.87 2.35
C ASN A 262 -48.99 -24.17 1.99
N GLN A 263 -48.89 -22.93 2.50
CA GLN A 263 -47.64 -22.28 2.90
C GLN A 263 -46.71 -23.23 3.68
N PRO A 264 -45.39 -23.05 3.52
CA PRO A 264 -44.54 -23.08 4.71
C PRO A 264 -43.54 -21.92 4.78
N SER A 265 -43.53 -21.31 5.97
CA SER A 265 -42.33 -20.84 6.69
C SER A 265 -41.44 -19.77 6.03
N TYR A 266 -41.90 -18.51 6.05
CA TYR A 266 -41.03 -17.32 5.95
C TYR A 266 -40.62 -16.75 7.33
N GLU A 267 -41.06 -17.35 8.44
CA GLU A 267 -40.81 -16.82 9.79
C GLU A 267 -39.50 -17.31 10.45
N THR A 268 -38.92 -18.43 10.00
CA THR A 268 -37.75 -19.04 10.68
C THR A 268 -36.41 -18.41 10.26
N ALA A 269 -36.33 -17.77 9.09
CA ALA A 269 -35.10 -17.07 8.65
C ALA A 269 -34.89 -15.74 9.39
N THR A 270 -35.97 -15.14 9.90
CA THR A 270 -35.97 -13.84 10.57
C THR A 270 -35.35 -13.92 11.97
N SER A 271 -35.46 -15.07 12.64
CA SER A 271 -34.98 -15.26 14.03
C SER A 271 -33.50 -15.67 14.14
N ILE A 272 -32.91 -16.28 13.10
CA ILE A 272 -31.48 -16.61 13.08
C ILE A 272 -30.65 -15.40 12.61
N GLN A 273 -31.20 -14.55 11.75
CA GLN A 273 -30.53 -13.33 11.30
C GLN A 273 -30.55 -12.22 12.36
N SER A 274 -31.59 -12.16 13.22
CA SER A 274 -31.69 -11.20 14.32
C SER A 274 -30.60 -11.37 15.39
N LEU A 275 -30.07 -12.59 15.58
CA LEU A 275 -28.99 -12.87 16.53
C LEU A 275 -27.59 -12.59 15.96
N SER A 276 -27.45 -12.51 14.64
CA SER A 276 -26.21 -12.05 13.98
C SER A 276 -26.11 -10.52 13.88
N ASN A 277 -27.25 -9.84 14.02
CA ASN A 277 -27.36 -8.38 14.10
C ASN A 277 -27.06 -7.88 15.52
N VAL A 278 -26.03 -8.42 16.18
CA VAL A 278 -25.46 -7.83 17.40
C VAL A 278 -24.95 -6.45 17.02
N THR A 279 -25.80 -5.47 17.29
CA THR A 279 -25.63 -4.04 17.25
C THR A 279 -24.15 -3.67 17.34
N THR A 280 -23.54 -3.35 16.19
CA THR A 280 -22.30 -2.58 16.24
C THR A 280 -22.69 -1.27 16.90
N THR A 281 -22.25 -1.07 18.14
CA THR A 281 -22.56 0.11 18.94
C THR A 281 -22.22 1.36 18.12
N LYS A 282 -23.10 2.37 18.07
CA LYS A 282 -22.91 3.58 17.24
C LYS A 282 -21.48 4.15 17.33
N GLY A 283 -20.88 4.12 18.53
CA GLY A 283 -19.50 4.52 18.78
C GLY A 283 -18.45 3.72 17.99
N ARG A 284 -18.59 2.40 17.87
CA ARG A 284 -17.67 1.55 17.09
C ARG A 284 -17.74 1.86 15.59
N VAL A 285 -18.95 2.11 15.09
CA VAL A 285 -19.14 2.47 13.69
C VAL A 285 -18.51 3.83 13.38
N ASN A 286 -18.69 4.82 14.27
CA ASN A 286 -18.08 6.14 14.11
C ASN A 286 -16.54 6.07 14.20
N LEU A 287 -16.02 5.21 15.08
CA LEU A 287 -14.58 4.93 15.18
C LEU A 287 -14.04 4.32 13.87
N MET A 288 -14.74 3.34 13.27
CA MET A 288 -14.37 2.78 11.96
C MET A 288 -14.36 3.85 10.86
N ILE A 289 -15.38 4.70 10.79
CA ILE A 289 -15.45 5.81 9.82
C ILE A 289 -14.27 6.76 10.03
N GLY A 290 -14.04 7.20 11.28
CA GLY A 290 -12.96 8.12 11.61
C GLY A 290 -11.60 7.56 11.22
N MET A 291 -11.36 6.27 11.48
CA MET A 291 -10.15 5.58 11.04
C MET A 291 -9.99 5.58 9.53
N ILE A 292 -11.03 5.18 8.77
CA ILE A 292 -10.96 5.12 7.31
C ILE A 292 -10.70 6.51 6.74
N LEU A 293 -11.38 7.55 7.24
CA LEU A 293 -11.19 8.92 6.76
C LEU A 293 -9.79 9.44 7.07
N PHE A 294 -9.33 9.25 8.30
CA PHE A 294 -8.00 9.68 8.73
C PHE A 294 -6.89 8.98 7.94
N SER A 295 -6.98 7.66 7.77
CA SER A 295 -6.00 6.89 7.03
C SER A 295 -6.01 7.22 5.54
N THR A 296 -7.19 7.36 4.93
CA THR A 296 -7.33 7.71 3.52
C THR A 296 -6.75 9.09 3.23
N LEU A 297 -6.94 10.07 4.12
CA LEU A 297 -6.34 11.40 3.99
C LEU A 297 -4.81 11.34 3.92
N LEU A 298 -4.18 10.64 4.87
CA LEU A 298 -2.72 10.51 4.93
C LEU A 298 -2.16 9.80 3.69
N ILE A 299 -2.83 8.74 3.24
CA ILE A 299 -2.44 8.00 2.03
C ILE A 299 -2.52 8.91 0.80
N VAL A 300 -3.59 9.69 0.64
CA VAL A 300 -3.74 10.61 -0.50
C VAL A 300 -2.65 11.68 -0.52
N ILE A 301 -2.37 12.33 0.61
CA ILE A 301 -1.32 13.35 0.69
C ILE A 301 0.03 12.75 0.25
N ARG A 302 0.37 11.57 0.76
CA ARG A 302 1.58 10.85 0.35
C ARG A 302 1.57 10.49 -1.14
N SER A 303 0.47 9.96 -1.66
CA SER A 303 0.37 9.55 -3.07
C SER A 303 0.54 10.73 -4.02
N VAL A 304 0.04 11.91 -3.66
CA VAL A 304 0.30 13.15 -4.41
C VAL A 304 1.77 13.54 -4.34
N TYR A 305 2.37 13.55 -3.15
CA TYR A 305 3.80 13.83 -2.98
C TYR A 305 4.67 12.90 -3.83
N ARG A 306 4.43 11.58 -3.78
CA ARG A 306 5.20 10.58 -4.54
C ARG A 306 5.05 10.71 -6.05
N SER A 307 3.86 11.08 -6.51
CA SER A 307 3.64 11.37 -7.93
C SER A 307 4.48 12.57 -8.39
N ILE A 308 4.59 13.61 -7.56
CA ILE A 308 5.39 14.81 -7.87
C ILE A 308 6.89 14.51 -7.77
N GLU A 309 7.33 13.83 -6.71
CA GLU A 309 8.72 13.42 -6.48
C GLU A 309 9.29 12.68 -7.69
N LEU A 310 8.58 11.65 -8.17
CA LEU A 310 9.06 10.76 -9.22
C LEU A 310 8.77 11.26 -10.65
N SER A 311 7.97 12.33 -10.82
CA SER A 311 7.64 12.86 -12.15
C SER A 311 8.83 13.48 -12.88
N ASN A 312 9.79 14.05 -12.14
CA ASN A 312 10.98 14.68 -12.68
C ASN A 312 12.20 13.73 -12.74
N GLY A 313 12.01 12.44 -12.44
CA GLY A 313 13.11 11.47 -12.32
C GLY A 313 13.90 11.64 -11.01
N TRP A 314 15.04 10.95 -10.91
CA TRP A 314 15.82 10.87 -9.66
C TRP A 314 16.44 12.20 -9.22
N SER A 315 16.78 13.06 -10.18
CA SER A 315 17.43 14.36 -9.96
C SER A 315 16.45 15.54 -9.92
N GLY A 316 15.15 15.28 -9.72
CA GLY A 316 14.14 16.32 -9.57
C GLY A 316 14.35 17.16 -8.29
N PRO A 317 13.97 18.45 -8.28
CA PRO A 317 14.17 19.36 -7.14
C PRO A 317 13.41 18.91 -5.87
N VAL A 318 12.36 18.10 -6.04
CA VAL A 318 11.56 17.53 -4.96
C VAL A 318 12.19 16.24 -4.43
N ALA A 319 12.83 15.45 -5.29
CA ALA A 319 13.51 14.21 -4.93
C ALA A 319 14.81 14.47 -4.15
N THR A 320 15.50 15.57 -4.47
CA THR A 320 16.74 16.00 -3.81
C THR A 320 16.51 16.83 -2.53
N ASN A 321 15.27 16.94 -2.04
CA ASN A 321 14.94 17.69 -0.83
C ASN A 321 14.61 16.75 0.34
N GLN A 322 15.60 16.51 1.21
CA GLN A 322 15.46 15.55 2.30
C GLN A 322 14.39 15.89 3.34
N PRO A 323 14.27 17.12 3.87
CA PRO A 323 13.21 17.47 4.81
C PRO A 323 11.82 17.16 4.27
N LEU A 324 11.61 17.40 2.98
CA LEU A 324 10.33 17.20 2.32
C LEU A 324 10.02 15.70 2.17
N PHE A 325 11.01 14.87 1.85
CA PHE A 325 10.88 13.41 1.91
C PHE A 325 10.56 12.90 3.33
N LEU A 326 11.29 13.36 4.35
CA LEU A 326 11.03 12.93 5.73
C LEU A 326 9.66 13.37 6.25
N GLY A 327 9.20 14.57 5.90
CA GLY A 327 7.92 15.12 6.35
C GLY A 327 6.71 14.60 5.58
N MET A 328 6.75 14.67 4.24
CA MET A 328 5.59 14.36 3.39
C MET A 328 5.46 12.89 3.02
N ASP A 329 6.47 12.08 3.34
CA ASP A 329 6.44 10.66 3.11
C ASP A 329 6.54 9.86 4.41
N ALA A 330 7.68 9.96 5.09
CA ALA A 330 8.00 9.13 6.23
C ALA A 330 7.06 9.40 7.41
N LEU A 331 6.93 10.67 7.81
CA LEU A 331 6.12 11.06 8.97
C LEU A 331 4.64 10.70 8.78
N LEU A 332 4.07 10.92 7.59
CA LEU A 332 2.69 10.54 7.32
C LEU A 332 2.47 9.03 7.48
N MET A 333 3.43 8.21 7.04
CA MET A 333 3.35 6.76 7.25
C MET A 333 3.55 6.36 8.70
N VAL A 334 4.46 6.98 9.45
CA VAL A 334 4.59 6.73 10.89
C VAL A 334 3.26 7.00 11.59
N ILE A 335 2.64 8.16 11.33
CA ILE A 335 1.35 8.51 11.93
C ILE A 335 0.26 7.50 11.55
N LEU A 336 0.17 7.13 10.27
CA LEU A 336 -0.80 6.14 9.77
C LEU A 336 -0.63 4.79 10.47
N VAL A 337 0.60 4.27 10.48
CA VAL A 337 0.93 2.93 10.97
C VAL A 337 0.64 2.82 12.47
N TRP A 338 1.05 3.81 13.25
CA TRP A 338 0.80 3.84 14.69
C TRP A 338 -0.67 4.09 15.02
N ALA A 339 -1.42 4.83 14.19
CA ALA A 339 -2.86 4.96 14.35
C ALA A 339 -3.57 3.60 14.24
N TYR A 340 -3.14 2.72 13.33
CA TYR A 340 -3.67 1.35 13.26
C TYR A 340 -3.19 0.42 14.38
N VAL A 341 -2.05 0.72 15.03
CA VAL A 341 -1.62 -0.02 16.24
C VAL A 341 -2.54 0.34 17.40
N VAL A 342 -2.77 1.64 17.63
CA VAL A 342 -3.60 2.14 18.74
C VAL A 342 -5.06 1.75 18.55
N ILE A 343 -5.60 1.96 17.36
CA ILE A 343 -6.99 1.63 17.03
C ILE A 343 -6.99 0.40 16.11
N HIS A 344 -6.62 -0.75 16.65
CA HIS A 344 -6.54 -1.96 15.84
C HIS A 344 -7.93 -2.37 15.30
N PRO A 345 -8.07 -2.80 14.02
CA PRO A 345 -9.34 -3.25 13.45
C PRO A 345 -10.03 -4.38 14.24
N GLY A 346 -9.29 -5.15 15.02
CA GLY A 346 -9.85 -6.15 15.94
C GLY A 346 -10.76 -5.56 17.02
N ILE A 347 -10.40 -4.37 17.53
CA ILE A 347 -11.17 -3.63 18.55
C ILE A 347 -12.44 -3.06 17.92
N THR A 348 -12.31 -2.47 16.72
CA THR A 348 -13.42 -1.80 16.02
C THR A 348 -14.51 -2.80 15.61
N LEU A 349 -14.11 -4.02 15.25
CA LEU A 349 -15.02 -5.12 14.92
C LEU A 349 -15.61 -5.82 16.16
N GLY A 350 -15.23 -5.42 17.38
CA GLY A 350 -15.85 -5.91 18.61
C GLY A 350 -15.63 -7.39 18.93
N ARG A 351 -14.56 -8.02 18.40
CA ARG A 351 -14.23 -9.42 18.75
C ARG A 351 -13.83 -9.48 20.22
N LYS A 352 -14.37 -10.45 20.98
CA LYS A 352 -13.91 -10.73 22.36
C LYS A 352 -12.79 -11.77 22.33
N LEU A 353 -11.83 -11.64 23.26
CA LEU A 353 -10.56 -12.37 23.37
C LEU A 353 -10.70 -13.90 23.29
N PHE A 354 -11.79 -14.43 23.83
CA PHE A 354 -12.12 -15.84 23.83
C PHE A 354 -13.58 -15.97 23.42
N ASN A 355 -13.83 -16.56 22.25
CA ASN A 355 -15.02 -17.40 22.14
C ASN A 355 -14.74 -18.59 23.07
N LEU A 356 -15.10 -18.44 24.35
CA LEU A 356 -15.38 -19.60 25.19
C LEU A 356 -16.55 -20.29 24.50
N ARG A 357 -16.21 -21.22 23.61
CA ARG A 357 -17.10 -22.27 23.15
C ARG A 357 -17.26 -23.18 24.36
N ASN A 358 -18.16 -22.79 25.27
CA ASN A 358 -18.82 -23.75 26.15
C ASN A 358 -20.11 -24.16 25.46
#